data_AF-A0A8T4AUT1-F1
#
_entry.id   AF-A0A8T4AUT1-F1
#
_cell.length_a   1.000
_cell.length_b   1.000
_cell.length_c   1.000
_cell.angle_alpha   90.00
_cell.angle_beta   90.00
_cell.angle_gamma   90.00
#
_symmetry.space_group_name_H-M   'P 1'
#
loop_
_entity.id
_entity.type
_entity.pdbx_description
1 polymer ?
#
loop_
_entity_poly.entity_id
_entity_poly.type
_entity_poly.pdbx_seq_one_letter_code
_entity_poly.pdbx_strand_id
1 'polypeptide(L)'
;MKNWVKKTRKLIVGSIFIATLAFGSTSMAQAEEPDLIFKKSTVWKFLAPDHKLAVYAIDDPIIEGVACHFTVPEKGGVSGFFGVAEELSDISLACRQVGPIEFTEKFEQGDVMYRKKRSVLFKKMRIVRGCDAKRNTLVYLVYSDKIIEGSPKNSTSTVPIMPWGNQVPARCEDYLE
;
A
#
# COMPACT_ATOMS: atom_id res chain seq x y z
N MET A 1 30.92 73.18 31.69
CA MET A 1 30.05 74.01 32.56
C MET A 1 28.68 74.14 31.90
N LYS A 2 27.62 74.10 32.74
CA LYS A 2 26.19 74.37 32.48
C LYS A 2 25.28 73.20 32.04
N ASN A 3 24.61 72.72 33.09
CA ASN A 3 23.44 71.87 33.22
C ASN A 3 22.19 72.33 32.42
N TRP A 4 21.25 71.39 32.22
CA TRP A 4 19.90 71.40 32.81
C TRP A 4 18.69 71.25 31.86
N VAL A 5 18.17 70.00 31.78
CA VAL A 5 16.77 69.55 32.04
C VAL A 5 15.60 70.18 31.27
N LYS A 6 14.83 69.32 30.56
CA LYS A 6 13.35 69.04 30.69
C LYS A 6 12.91 68.16 29.49
N LYS A 7 12.53 66.89 29.68
CA LYS A 7 11.25 66.33 30.19
C LYS A 7 10.23 66.03 29.07
N THR A 8 9.94 64.73 28.94
CA THR A 8 8.69 64.06 28.47
C THR A 8 8.23 64.16 27.02
N ARG A 9 8.09 63.00 26.38
CA ARG A 9 6.77 62.52 25.90
C ARG A 9 6.79 60.99 25.71
N LYS A 10 5.84 60.34 26.38
CA LYS A 10 5.43 58.94 26.19
C LYS A 10 5.03 58.72 24.73
N LEU A 11 5.35 57.56 24.17
CA LEU A 11 4.51 56.84 23.21
C LEU A 11 4.83 55.35 23.32
N ILE A 12 3.90 54.62 23.92
CA ILE A 12 3.81 53.17 23.91
C ILE A 12 3.28 52.80 22.53
N VAL A 13 4.04 52.03 21.76
CA VAL A 13 3.51 51.28 20.61
C VAL A 13 3.98 49.85 20.80
N GLY A 14 3.02 48.96 21.06
CA GLY A 14 3.25 47.58 21.41
C GLY A 14 3.90 46.80 20.28
N SER A 15 4.96 46.07 20.61
CA SER A 15 5.56 45.08 19.73
C SER A 15 4.62 43.86 19.65
N ILE A 16 3.92 43.75 18.53
CA ILE A 16 3.17 42.54 18.15
C ILE A 16 4.20 41.43 17.91
N PHE A 17 4.30 40.47 18.82
CA PHE A 17 5.00 39.21 18.59
C PHE A 17 4.18 38.38 17.60
N ILE A 18 4.59 38.37 16.34
CA ILE A 18 4.05 37.43 15.34
C ILE A 18 4.72 36.08 15.59
N ALA A 19 3.98 35.17 16.22
CA ALA A 19 4.36 33.77 16.35
C ALA A 19 4.25 33.11 14.97
N THR A 20 5.38 32.96 14.28
CA THR A 20 5.49 32.16 13.06
C THR A 20 5.30 30.68 13.40
N LEU A 21 4.09 30.17 13.15
CA LEU A 21 3.79 28.74 13.09
C LEU A 21 4.58 28.13 11.92
N ALA A 22 5.70 27.49 12.24
CA ALA A 22 6.38 26.60 11.31
C ALA A 22 5.50 25.38 11.07
N PHE A 23 4.72 25.41 9.99
CA PHE A 23 4.07 24.23 9.43
C PHE A 23 5.17 23.32 8.87
N GLY A 24 5.69 22.44 9.73
CA GLY A 24 6.54 21.34 9.31
C GLY A 24 5.74 20.45 8.36
N SER A 25 6.16 20.39 7.10
CA SER A 25 5.67 19.44 6.12
C SER A 25 6.06 18.02 6.57
N THR A 26 5.19 17.38 7.35
CA THR A 26 5.26 15.95 7.61
C THR A 26 4.96 15.23 6.30
N SER A 27 5.99 14.69 5.65
CA SER A 27 5.85 13.75 4.55
C SER A 27 5.13 12.50 5.09
N MET A 28 3.82 12.46 4.93
CA MET A 28 3.08 11.23 5.16
C MET A 28 3.44 10.28 4.03
N ALA A 29 4.14 9.19 4.34
CA ALA A 29 4.29 8.07 3.42
C ALA A 29 2.88 7.56 3.08
N GLN A 30 2.37 7.94 1.90
CA GLN A 30 1.13 7.40 1.37
C GLN A 30 1.38 5.96 1.00
N ALA A 31 0.74 5.03 1.69
CA ALA A 31 0.62 3.66 1.19
C ALA A 31 -0.02 3.75 -0.20
N GLU A 32 0.71 3.27 -1.21
CA GLU A 32 0.28 3.33 -2.61
C GLU A 32 -1.05 2.58 -2.76
N GLU A 33 -2.08 3.31 -3.22
CA GLU A 33 -3.39 2.70 -3.47
C GLU A 33 -3.30 1.94 -4.80
N PRO A 34 -3.75 0.67 -4.85
CA PRO A 34 -3.59 -0.13 -6.06
C PRO A 34 -4.43 0.41 -7.22
N ASP A 35 -3.83 0.43 -8.40
CA ASP A 35 -4.45 0.92 -9.63
C ASP A 35 -5.48 -0.09 -10.16
N LEU A 36 -6.72 0.36 -10.36
CA LEU A 36 -7.74 -0.45 -11.02
C LEU A 36 -7.47 -0.50 -12.53
N ILE A 37 -7.14 -1.68 -13.06
CA ILE A 37 -6.91 -1.87 -14.50
C ILE A 37 -8.23 -2.06 -15.24
N PHE A 38 -9.04 -3.05 -14.82
CA PHE A 38 -10.35 -3.29 -15.41
C PHE A 38 -11.27 -4.11 -14.50
N LYS A 39 -12.56 -4.12 -14.86
CA LYS A 39 -13.58 -4.99 -14.25
C LYS A 39 -14.29 -5.81 -15.32
N LYS A 40 -14.59 -7.08 -15.02
CA LYS A 40 -15.42 -7.95 -15.87
C LYS A 40 -16.58 -8.55 -15.09
N SER A 41 -17.79 -8.44 -15.64
CA SER A 41 -18.99 -9.06 -15.05
C SER A 41 -18.92 -10.57 -15.16
N THR A 42 -19.23 -11.28 -14.08
CA THR A 42 -19.27 -12.75 -14.04
C THR A 42 -20.67 -13.31 -13.99
N VAL A 43 -21.59 -12.62 -13.29
CA VAL A 43 -22.98 -13.05 -13.12
C VAL A 43 -23.87 -11.85 -13.28
N TRP A 44 -24.76 -11.94 -14.27
CA TRP A 44 -25.74 -10.91 -14.55
C TRP A 44 -26.88 -10.91 -13.54
N LYS A 45 -27.34 -9.72 -13.13
CA LYS A 45 -28.52 -9.54 -12.27
C LYS A 45 -29.55 -8.63 -12.95
N PHE A 46 -30.79 -9.12 -13.02
CA PHE A 46 -31.89 -8.43 -13.73
C PHE A 46 -32.18 -7.01 -13.22
N LEU A 47 -32.19 -6.78 -11.90
CA LEU A 47 -32.62 -5.51 -11.27
C LEU A 47 -31.57 -4.90 -10.33
N ALA A 48 -30.33 -5.38 -10.37
CA ALA A 48 -29.29 -4.90 -9.46
C ALA A 48 -27.91 -5.04 -10.12
N PRO A 49 -26.85 -4.39 -9.58
CA PRO A 49 -25.52 -4.48 -10.17
C PRO A 49 -25.02 -5.93 -10.27
N ASP A 50 -24.31 -6.25 -11.34
CA ASP A 50 -23.69 -7.56 -11.56
C ASP A 50 -22.55 -7.86 -10.57
N HIS A 51 -22.27 -9.14 -10.37
CA HIS A 51 -21.00 -9.55 -9.78
C HIS A 51 -19.87 -9.27 -10.75
N LYS A 52 -18.73 -8.79 -10.24
CA LYS A 52 -17.57 -8.43 -11.04
C LYS A 52 -16.30 -9.08 -10.52
N LEU A 53 -15.34 -9.27 -11.41
CA LEU A 53 -13.93 -9.47 -11.07
C LEU A 53 -13.20 -8.17 -11.38
N ALA A 54 -12.57 -7.59 -10.37
CA ALA A 54 -11.74 -6.40 -10.50
C ALA A 54 -10.27 -6.80 -10.46
N VAL A 55 -9.52 -6.36 -11.46
CA VAL A 55 -8.08 -6.59 -11.57
C VAL A 55 -7.36 -5.30 -11.22
N TYR A 56 -6.41 -5.41 -10.30
CA TYR A 56 -5.61 -4.32 -9.80
C TYR A 56 -4.12 -4.55 -10.07
N ALA A 57 -3.36 -3.48 -10.24
CA ALA A 57 -1.91 -3.47 -10.17
C ALA A 57 -1.46 -2.78 -8.88
N ILE A 58 -0.30 -3.21 -8.36
CA ILE A 58 0.38 -2.58 -7.24
C ILE A 58 1.88 -2.88 -7.34
N ASP A 59 2.70 -1.88 -7.05
CA ASP A 59 4.15 -2.03 -6.96
C ASP A 59 4.57 -2.31 -5.51
N ASP A 60 5.71 -2.99 -5.33
CA ASP A 60 6.23 -3.27 -3.99
C ASP A 60 6.93 -2.02 -3.42
N PRO A 61 6.51 -1.49 -2.27
CA PRO A 61 7.06 -0.25 -1.73
C PRO A 61 8.51 -0.36 -1.25
N ILE A 62 8.98 -1.58 -0.96
CA ILE A 62 10.36 -1.84 -0.50
C ILE A 62 11.24 -2.35 -1.65
N ILE A 63 10.64 -3.03 -2.63
CA ILE A 63 11.34 -3.71 -3.70
C ILE A 63 10.95 -3.09 -5.04
N GLU A 64 11.74 -2.13 -5.50
CA GLU A 64 11.52 -1.51 -6.80
C GLU A 64 11.70 -2.52 -7.94
N GLY A 65 11.05 -2.25 -9.08
CA GLY A 65 11.15 -3.12 -10.26
C GLY A 65 10.30 -4.39 -10.21
N VAL A 66 9.45 -4.55 -9.18
CA VAL A 66 8.45 -5.62 -9.09
C VAL A 66 7.04 -5.04 -9.10
N ALA A 67 6.21 -5.52 -10.03
CA ALA A 67 4.79 -5.18 -10.10
C ALA A 67 3.94 -6.44 -9.89
N CYS A 68 2.93 -6.33 -9.03
CA CYS A 68 1.98 -7.38 -8.72
C CYS A 68 0.59 -7.04 -9.25
N HIS A 69 -0.01 -8.01 -9.93
CA HIS A 69 -1.39 -7.95 -10.41
C HIS A 69 -2.23 -8.90 -9.58
N PHE A 70 -3.32 -8.42 -9.03
CA PHE A 70 -4.23 -9.27 -8.27
C PHE A 70 -5.68 -9.07 -8.66
N THR A 71 -6.43 -10.17 -8.66
CA THR A 71 -7.85 -10.17 -9.00
C THR A 71 -8.66 -10.45 -7.75
N VAL A 72 -9.67 -9.61 -7.52
CA VAL A 72 -10.64 -9.81 -6.45
C VAL A 72 -12.06 -9.79 -6.99
N PRO A 73 -12.95 -10.66 -6.50
CA PRO A 73 -14.37 -10.55 -6.74
C PRO A 73 -14.95 -9.34 -6.00
N GLU A 74 -15.91 -8.69 -6.64
CA GLU A 74 -16.74 -7.64 -6.08
C GLU A 74 -18.20 -8.07 -6.13
N LYS A 75 -18.90 -7.95 -5.00
CA LYS A 75 -20.28 -8.39 -4.89
C LYS A 75 -21.23 -7.37 -5.50
N GLY A 76 -21.97 -7.78 -6.53
CA GLY A 76 -23.13 -7.04 -7.04
C GLY A 76 -24.42 -7.36 -6.28
N GLY A 77 -25.51 -6.68 -6.62
CA GLY A 77 -26.80 -6.77 -5.95
C GLY A 77 -27.05 -5.60 -5.01
N VAL A 78 -28.26 -5.57 -4.42
CA VAL A 78 -28.67 -4.53 -3.46
C VAL A 78 -27.70 -4.45 -2.27
N SER A 79 -27.28 -5.60 -1.72
CA SER A 79 -26.31 -5.63 -0.62
C SER A 79 -24.90 -5.16 -1.01
N GLY A 80 -24.50 -5.39 -2.26
CA GLY A 80 -23.26 -4.86 -2.83
C GLY A 80 -23.30 -3.35 -3.00
N PHE A 81 -24.41 -2.84 -3.53
CA PHE A 81 -24.64 -1.41 -3.70
C PHE A 81 -24.63 -0.64 -2.38
N PHE A 82 -25.21 -1.22 -1.31
CA PHE A 82 -25.18 -0.62 0.03
C PHE A 82 -23.90 -0.95 0.83
N GLY A 83 -22.90 -1.62 0.24
CA GLY A 83 -21.63 -1.92 0.91
C GLY A 83 -21.72 -2.88 2.11
N VAL A 84 -22.87 -3.54 2.30
CA VAL A 84 -23.13 -4.51 3.37
C VAL A 84 -22.84 -5.95 2.93
N ALA A 85 -22.44 -6.11 1.67
CA ALA A 85 -21.99 -7.36 1.11
C ALA A 85 -20.73 -7.89 1.81
N GLU A 86 -20.79 -9.12 2.27
CA GLU A 86 -19.58 -9.90 2.54
C GLU A 86 -18.93 -10.31 1.22
N GLU A 87 -17.71 -9.81 0.98
CA GLU A 87 -16.92 -10.13 -0.20
C GLU A 87 -16.39 -11.56 -0.18
N LEU A 88 -16.24 -12.19 -1.36
CA LEU A 88 -15.73 -13.55 -1.49
C LEU A 88 -14.21 -13.60 -1.25
N SER A 89 -13.73 -14.68 -0.65
CA SER A 89 -12.31 -14.85 -0.29
C SER A 89 -11.42 -15.33 -1.45
N ASP A 90 -11.98 -15.58 -2.64
CA ASP A 90 -11.18 -16.01 -3.79
C ASP A 90 -10.31 -14.85 -4.29
N ILE A 91 -9.01 -15.09 -4.43
CA ILE A 91 -8.03 -14.09 -4.85
C ILE A 91 -7.03 -14.79 -5.77
N SER A 92 -6.62 -14.10 -6.83
CA SER A 92 -5.52 -14.52 -7.70
C SER A 92 -4.41 -13.47 -7.65
N LEU A 93 -3.15 -13.90 -7.67
CA LEU A 93 -1.97 -13.04 -7.66
C LEU A 93 -0.98 -13.46 -8.74
N ALA A 94 -0.42 -12.48 -9.42
CA ALA A 94 0.68 -12.64 -10.37
C ALA A 94 1.64 -11.45 -10.27
N CYS A 95 2.84 -11.70 -9.78
CA CYS A 95 3.91 -10.71 -9.67
C CYS A 95 4.97 -10.97 -10.74
N ARG A 96 5.57 -9.90 -11.28
CA ARG A 96 6.60 -9.96 -12.32
C ARG A 96 7.67 -8.90 -12.06
N GLN A 97 8.90 -9.23 -12.45
CA GLN A 97 9.96 -8.24 -12.63
C GLN A 97 9.61 -7.37 -13.85
N VAL A 98 9.43 -6.08 -13.62
CA VAL A 98 9.10 -5.06 -14.63
C VAL A 98 10.23 -4.05 -14.83
N GLY A 99 11.26 -4.10 -13.99
CA GLY A 99 12.44 -3.25 -14.05
C GLY A 99 13.65 -3.87 -13.33
N PRO A 100 14.72 -3.09 -13.16
CA PRO A 100 15.82 -3.49 -12.29
C PRO A 100 15.32 -3.62 -10.85
N ILE A 101 15.69 -4.72 -10.18
CA ILE A 101 15.25 -4.96 -8.80
C ILE A 101 16.22 -4.29 -7.85
N GLU A 102 15.71 -3.31 -7.10
CA GLU A 102 16.44 -2.55 -6.09
C GLU A 102 15.66 -2.59 -4.77
N PHE A 103 16.37 -2.75 -3.65
CA PHE A 103 15.78 -2.81 -2.32
C PHE A 103 16.04 -1.48 -1.62
N THR A 104 14.98 -0.80 -1.19
CA THR A 104 15.09 0.50 -0.50
C THR A 104 15.38 0.33 0.99
N GLU A 105 14.93 -0.77 1.59
CA GLU A 105 15.15 -1.13 2.98
C GLU A 105 15.18 -2.66 3.19
N LYS A 106 15.55 -3.09 4.40
CA LYS A 106 15.49 -4.50 4.78
C LYS A 106 14.07 -4.89 5.18
N PHE A 107 13.74 -6.17 5.08
CA PHE A 107 12.42 -6.69 5.45
C PHE A 107 12.49 -8.06 6.12
N GLU A 108 11.52 -8.33 6.99
CA GLU A 108 11.35 -9.63 7.63
C GLU A 108 10.71 -10.65 6.66
N GLN A 109 10.94 -11.94 6.92
CA GLN A 109 10.22 -13.00 6.21
C GLN A 109 8.71 -12.93 6.48
N GLY A 110 7.92 -12.76 5.41
CA GLY A 110 6.46 -12.64 5.52
C GLY A 110 5.98 -11.22 5.80
N ASP A 111 6.84 -10.21 5.62
CA ASP A 111 6.46 -8.81 5.78
C ASP A 111 5.34 -8.38 4.83
N VAL A 112 4.48 -7.49 5.29
CA VAL A 112 3.22 -7.11 4.62
C VAL A 112 3.47 -5.98 3.65
N MET A 113 3.48 -6.27 2.34
CA MET A 113 3.58 -5.24 1.31
C MET A 113 2.27 -4.46 1.12
N TYR A 114 1.11 -5.13 1.32
CA TYR A 114 -0.19 -4.50 1.10
C TYR A 114 -1.28 -5.08 2.00
N ARG A 115 -2.21 -4.22 2.43
CA ARG A 115 -3.35 -4.61 3.27
C ARG A 115 -4.61 -3.86 2.83
N LYS A 116 -5.69 -4.61 2.59
CA LYS A 116 -7.03 -4.06 2.28
C LYS A 116 -8.11 -4.66 3.17
N LYS A 117 -8.98 -3.82 3.72
CA LYS A 117 -10.21 -4.27 4.40
C LYS A 117 -11.30 -4.51 3.34
N ARG A 118 -11.91 -5.70 3.36
CA ARG A 118 -12.89 -6.13 2.34
C ARG A 118 -14.33 -6.23 2.83
N SER A 119 -14.58 -6.16 4.13
CA SER A 119 -15.96 -6.13 4.66
C SER A 119 -16.05 -5.38 5.98
N VAL A 120 -17.27 -4.96 6.33
CA VAL A 120 -17.57 -4.32 7.62
C VAL A 120 -17.32 -5.28 8.78
N LEU A 121 -17.74 -6.54 8.63
CA LEU A 121 -17.50 -7.64 9.59
C LEU A 121 -16.33 -8.54 9.15
N PHE A 122 -15.09 -8.07 9.26
CA PHE A 122 -13.92 -8.95 9.53
C PHE A 122 -13.11 -9.60 8.38
N LYS A 123 -13.32 -9.30 7.10
CA LYS A 123 -12.39 -9.78 6.05
C LYS A 123 -11.26 -8.80 5.79
N LYS A 124 -10.02 -9.27 5.92
CA LYS A 124 -8.79 -8.53 5.60
C LYS A 124 -8.00 -9.33 4.59
N MET A 125 -7.68 -8.69 3.46
CA MET A 125 -6.74 -9.22 2.49
C MET A 125 -5.36 -8.65 2.78
N ARG A 126 -4.34 -9.50 2.75
CA ARG A 126 -2.94 -9.09 2.82
C ARG A 126 -2.15 -9.74 1.70
N ILE A 127 -1.20 -8.99 1.17
CA ILE A 127 -0.14 -9.53 0.33
C ILE A 127 1.14 -9.41 1.15
N VAL A 128 1.81 -10.54 1.34
CA VAL A 128 3.08 -10.62 2.06
C VAL A 128 4.17 -11.05 1.09
N ARG A 129 5.39 -10.62 1.40
CA ARG A 129 6.61 -10.93 0.64
C ARG A 129 7.57 -11.74 1.49
N GLY A 130 8.44 -12.49 0.83
CA GLY A 130 9.52 -13.24 1.43
C GLY A 130 10.64 -13.49 0.41
N CYS A 131 11.80 -13.89 0.90
CA CYS A 131 12.95 -14.21 0.06
C CYS A 131 13.28 -15.71 0.16
N ASP A 132 13.33 -16.39 -0.97
CA ASP A 132 14.01 -17.69 -1.10
C ASP A 132 15.49 -17.44 -1.43
N ALA A 133 16.30 -17.31 -0.39
CA ALA A 133 17.73 -17.02 -0.48
C ALA A 133 18.51 -18.03 -1.34
N LYS A 134 18.12 -19.31 -1.29
CA LYS A 134 18.78 -20.39 -2.04
C LYS A 134 18.62 -20.20 -3.55
N ARG A 135 17.45 -19.72 -3.99
CA ARG A 135 17.11 -19.55 -5.41
C ARG A 135 17.12 -18.09 -5.87
N ASN A 136 17.50 -17.15 -5.00
CA ASN A 136 17.40 -15.71 -5.23
C ASN A 136 16.05 -15.28 -5.82
N THR A 137 14.97 -15.71 -5.17
CA THR A 137 13.61 -15.55 -5.68
C THR A 137 12.73 -14.89 -4.64
N LEU A 138 12.03 -13.83 -5.02
CA LEU A 138 11.02 -13.21 -4.18
C LEU A 138 9.75 -14.05 -4.24
N VAL A 139 9.14 -14.27 -3.09
CA VAL A 139 7.92 -15.06 -2.94
C VAL A 139 6.84 -14.16 -2.40
N TYR A 140 5.77 -14.00 -3.15
CA TYR A 140 4.60 -13.21 -2.78
C TYR A 140 3.43 -14.13 -2.50
N LEU A 141 2.78 -13.96 -1.36
CA LEU A 141 1.59 -14.70 -0.94
C LEU A 141 0.48 -13.72 -0.66
N VAL A 142 -0.64 -13.86 -1.35
CA VAL A 142 -1.89 -13.19 -1.00
C VAL A 142 -2.79 -14.15 -0.24
N TYR A 143 -3.41 -13.67 0.84
CA TYR A 143 -4.38 -14.45 1.60
C TYR A 143 -5.45 -13.53 2.21
N SER A 144 -6.62 -14.10 2.50
CA SER A 144 -7.71 -13.42 3.19
C SER A 144 -7.95 -14.05 4.56
N ASP A 145 -7.90 -13.26 5.61
CA ASP A 145 -8.31 -13.73 6.94
C ASP A 145 -9.83 -13.71 7.05
N LYS A 146 -10.39 -14.75 7.67
CA LYS A 146 -11.74 -14.77 8.24
C LYS A 146 -11.60 -15.15 9.70
N ILE A 147 -12.09 -14.31 10.61
CA ILE A 147 -11.88 -14.44 12.07
C ILE A 147 -12.43 -15.76 12.65
N ILE A 148 -13.42 -16.39 12.01
CA ILE A 148 -14.20 -17.46 12.65
C ILE A 148 -13.81 -18.87 12.15
N GLU A 149 -13.27 -19.03 10.95
CA GLU A 149 -12.96 -20.36 10.37
C GLU A 149 -11.59 -20.45 9.68
N GLY A 150 -10.88 -19.33 9.50
CA GLY A 150 -9.77 -19.26 8.56
C GLY A 150 -10.28 -19.39 7.11
N SER A 151 -9.77 -18.57 6.19
CA SER A 151 -10.01 -18.82 4.77
C SER A 151 -8.76 -19.47 4.21
N PRO A 152 -8.78 -20.76 3.81
CA PRO A 152 -7.62 -21.40 3.18
C PRO A 152 -7.35 -20.87 1.76
N LYS A 153 -8.04 -19.78 1.37
CA LYS A 153 -7.94 -19.17 0.04
C LYS A 153 -6.73 -18.26 0.02
N ASN A 154 -5.76 -18.68 -0.77
CA ASN A 154 -4.53 -17.94 -1.01
C ASN A 154 -4.11 -18.11 -2.47
N SER A 155 -3.14 -17.29 -2.87
CA SER A 155 -2.45 -17.43 -4.15
C SER A 155 -1.00 -17.00 -3.96
N THR A 156 -0.08 -17.78 -4.52
CA THR A 156 1.36 -17.52 -4.45
C THR A 156 1.89 -17.18 -5.83
N SER A 157 2.74 -16.16 -5.90
CA SER A 157 3.53 -15.82 -7.09
C SER A 157 4.99 -15.73 -6.71
N THR A 158 5.87 -16.12 -7.61
CA THR A 158 7.32 -16.03 -7.41
C THR A 158 7.95 -15.16 -8.50
N VAL A 159 8.92 -14.35 -8.10
CA VAL A 159 9.68 -13.46 -9.00
C VAL A 159 11.16 -13.79 -8.85
N PRO A 160 11.75 -14.55 -9.77
CA PRO A 160 13.19 -14.78 -9.74
C PRO A 160 13.90 -13.45 -9.98
N ILE A 161 14.91 -13.12 -9.16
CA ILE A 161 15.70 -11.90 -9.35
C ILE A 161 16.71 -12.17 -10.45
N MET A 162 16.39 -11.72 -11.65
CA MET A 162 17.22 -11.89 -12.84
C MET A 162 17.98 -10.61 -13.18
N PRO A 163 19.15 -10.71 -13.85
CA PRO A 163 19.84 -9.54 -14.37
C PRO A 163 18.92 -8.70 -15.26
N TRP A 164 18.92 -7.39 -15.05
CA TRP A 164 18.21 -6.45 -15.93
C TRP A 164 19.21 -5.80 -16.89
N GLY A 165 19.29 -6.33 -18.11
CA GLY A 165 20.34 -5.96 -19.06
C GLY A 165 21.71 -6.38 -18.54
N ASN A 166 22.62 -5.41 -18.39
CA ASN A 166 24.00 -5.65 -17.93
C ASN A 166 24.19 -5.46 -16.41
N GLN A 167 23.12 -5.24 -15.65
CA GLN A 167 23.20 -5.04 -14.21
C GLN A 167 23.32 -6.37 -13.48
N VAL A 168 24.19 -6.42 -12.48
CA VAL A 168 24.32 -7.58 -11.59
C VAL A 168 23.06 -7.65 -10.71
N PRO A 169 22.33 -8.78 -10.66
CA PRO A 169 21.12 -8.89 -9.86
C PRO A 169 21.46 -8.82 -8.37
N ALA A 170 20.66 -8.06 -7.62
CA ALA A 170 20.72 -8.04 -6.16
C ALA A 170 20.44 -9.44 -5.58
N ARG A 171 20.98 -9.72 -4.39
CA ARG A 171 20.70 -10.93 -3.63
C ARG A 171 19.68 -10.61 -2.55
N CYS A 172 18.49 -11.21 -2.59
CA CYS A 172 17.45 -10.88 -1.60
C CYS A 172 17.84 -11.26 -0.17
N GLU A 173 18.80 -12.18 0.01
CA GLU A 173 19.30 -12.59 1.33
C GLU A 173 20.03 -11.46 2.06
N ASP A 174 20.66 -10.54 1.33
CA ASP A 174 21.41 -9.42 1.91
C ASP A 174 20.46 -8.37 2.54
N TYR A 175 19.18 -8.43 2.17
CA TYR A 175 18.12 -7.52 2.60
C TYR A 175 17.12 -8.16 3.57
N LEU A 176 17.39 -9.38 4.04
CA LEU A 176 16.66 -9.97 5.16
C LEU A 176 17.18 -9.41 6.49
N GLU A 177 16.26 -9.17 7.42
CA GLU A 177 16.55 -8.86 8.82
C GLU A 177 16.85 -10.12 9.66
#